data_AF-A0A0G4NL39-F1
#
_entry.id   AF-A0A0G4NL39-F1
#
_cell.length_a   1.000
_cell.length_b   1.000
_cell.length_c   1.000
_cell.angle_alpha   90.00
_cell.angle_beta   90.00
_cell.angle_gamma   90.00
#
_symmetry.space_group_name_H-M   'P 1'
#
loop_
_entity.id
_entity.type
_entity.pdbx_description
1 polymer ?
#
loop_
_entity_poly.entity_id
_entity_poly.type
_entity_poly.pdbx_seq_one_letter_code
_entity_poly.pdbx_strand_id
1 'polypeptide(L)'
;MISECEESLARLAHEADVRHSAYGNSDTPMLISNLVTGLPDNSHQAPPPPSRSHDTHDDRSDVRLVVAYSTHILHVMHVLLHGKWDAISMLDNEDDWITTPRFAECASHAIAASEAVSDILKFDPELTFMPYLFGIYLLHGSFILLLFADRMPQLGPNQSVEQACETIIRAHEVCVVTLSTEFQRNFRRVVRSTLYSVRGSSPKGWEEHKLARRRVLSLYRWTKGAKGLGI
;
A
#
# COMPACT_ATOMS: atom_id res chain seq x y z
N MET A 1 -13.94 -9.03 14.50
CA MET A 1 -12.82 -9.16 13.55
C MET A 1 -12.75 -7.99 12.56
N ILE A 2 -13.64 -7.82 11.58
CA ILE A 2 -13.54 -6.68 10.62
C ILE A 2 -13.69 -5.32 11.32
N SER A 3 -14.70 -5.17 12.19
CA SER A 3 -14.91 -3.94 12.98
C SER A 3 -13.75 -3.61 13.92
N GLU A 4 -13.06 -4.61 14.47
CA GLU A 4 -11.86 -4.38 15.31
C GLU A 4 -10.69 -3.86 14.47
N CYS A 5 -10.55 -4.33 13.22
CA CYS A 5 -9.56 -3.81 12.29
C CYS A 5 -9.87 -2.36 11.89
N GLU A 6 -11.14 -2.01 11.67
CA GLU A 6 -11.57 -0.64 11.38
C GLU A 6 -11.23 0.31 12.53
N GLU A 7 -11.52 -0.07 13.77
CA GLU A 7 -11.13 0.71 14.95
C GLU A 7 -9.62 0.88 15.08
N SER A 8 -8.86 -0.19 14.83
CA SER A 8 -7.41 -0.14 14.89
C SER A 8 -6.82 0.81 13.84
N LEU A 9 -7.37 0.81 12.62
CA LEU A 9 -6.95 1.73 11.56
C LEU A 9 -7.36 3.16 11.83
N ALA A 10 -8.56 3.39 12.37
CA ALA A 10 -8.99 4.73 12.77
C ALA A 10 -8.06 5.34 13.83
N ARG A 11 -7.61 4.53 14.80
CA ARG A 11 -6.61 4.96 15.79
C ARG A 11 -5.27 5.32 15.14
N LEU A 12 -4.77 4.47 14.22
CA LEU A 12 -3.52 4.73 13.49
C LEU A 12 -3.60 5.99 12.62
N ALA A 13 -4.72 6.21 11.94
CA ALA A 13 -4.96 7.40 11.14
C ALA A 13 -4.97 8.66 12.02
N HIS A 14 -5.68 8.61 13.16
CA HIS A 14 -5.73 9.71 14.11
C HIS A 14 -4.35 10.05 14.68
N GLU A 15 -3.54 9.04 15.02
CA GLU A 15 -2.16 9.25 15.45
C GLU A 15 -1.30 9.93 14.38
N ALA A 16 -1.48 9.57 13.11
CA ALA A 16 -0.76 10.18 11.99
C ALA A 16 -1.12 11.67 11.84
N ASP A 17 -2.39 12.03 12.03
CA ASP A 17 -2.88 13.41 11.87
C ASP A 17 -2.56 14.31 13.08
N VAL A 18 -2.72 13.82 14.31
CA VAL A 18 -2.35 14.58 15.52
C VAL A 18 -0.86 14.92 15.51
N ARG A 19 -0.02 13.96 15.07
CA ARG A 19 1.41 14.21 14.91
C ARG A 19 1.69 15.23 13.80
N HIS A 20 0.87 15.31 12.75
CA HIS A 20 1.03 16.32 11.68
C HIS A 20 0.72 17.74 12.18
N SER A 21 -0.38 17.94 12.89
CA SER A 21 -0.78 19.26 13.41
C SER A 21 0.18 19.82 14.47
N ALA A 22 0.83 18.95 15.25
CA ALA A 22 1.81 19.38 16.26
C ALA A 22 3.09 20.01 15.67
N TYR A 23 3.47 19.65 14.44
CA TYR A 23 4.65 20.21 13.76
C TYR A 23 4.32 21.43 12.88
N GLY A 24 3.05 21.68 12.54
CA GLY A 24 2.62 22.81 11.71
C GLY A 24 2.49 24.15 12.43
N ASN A 25 2.66 24.19 13.75
CA ASN A 25 2.41 25.38 14.59
C ASN A 25 3.68 26.09 15.12
N SER A 26 4.87 25.77 14.61
CA SER A 26 6.13 26.34 15.10
C SER A 26 6.73 27.45 14.22
N ASP A 27 5.91 28.30 13.59
CA ASP A 27 6.39 29.52 12.93
C ASP A 27 6.32 30.72 13.90
N THR A 28 7.28 30.79 14.82
CA THR A 28 7.60 32.05 15.51
C THR A 28 8.47 32.92 14.59
N PRO A 29 8.08 34.17 14.26
CA PRO A 29 8.90 35.04 13.45
C PRO A 29 10.16 35.46 14.20
N MET A 30 11.34 35.16 13.63
CA MET A 30 12.64 35.63 14.11
C MET A 30 12.70 37.17 14.00
N LEU A 31 12.64 37.86 15.14
CA LEU A 31 12.93 39.28 15.23
C LEU A 31 14.44 39.51 15.15
N ILE A 32 14.87 40.16 14.07
CA ILE A 32 16.23 40.65 13.86
C ILE A 32 16.45 41.84 14.81
N SER A 33 16.98 41.59 16.00
CA SER A 33 17.71 42.61 16.75
C SER A 33 18.58 41.95 17.80
N ASN A 34 19.87 41.85 17.50
CA ASN A 34 21.00 42.03 18.43
C ASN A 34 22.30 41.70 17.69
N LEU A 35 22.79 42.66 16.90
CA LEU A 35 24.11 42.64 16.28
C LEU A 35 24.81 43.97 16.52
N VAL A 36 25.10 44.31 17.78
CA VAL A 36 26.18 45.23 18.16
C VAL A 36 26.68 44.85 19.56
N THR A 37 27.85 44.19 19.63
CA THR A 37 29.04 44.53 20.46
C THR A 37 29.90 43.30 20.73
N GLY A 38 31.21 43.40 20.47
CA GLY A 38 32.26 42.68 21.22
C GLY A 38 33.06 41.61 20.47
N LEU A 39 34.35 41.88 20.27
CA LEU A 39 35.42 41.03 19.70
C LEU A 39 35.96 40.00 20.75
N PRO A 40 36.90 39.10 20.40
CA PRO A 40 36.80 37.66 20.61
C PRO A 40 37.48 37.17 21.89
N ASP A 41 37.07 36.00 22.38
CA ASP A 41 37.90 35.21 23.28
C ASP A 41 38.01 33.76 22.80
N ASN A 42 39.26 33.31 22.72
CA ASN A 42 39.69 32.12 22.02
C ASN A 42 39.81 30.98 23.02
N SER A 43 38.87 30.03 23.02
CA SER A 43 39.04 28.76 23.73
C SER A 43 38.54 27.59 22.89
N HIS A 44 39.44 26.63 22.69
CA HIS A 44 39.23 25.40 21.94
C HIS A 44 38.08 24.58 22.53
N GLN A 45 37.01 24.38 21.75
CA GLN A 45 36.00 23.37 22.03
C GLN A 45 35.79 22.50 20.79
N ALA A 46 36.02 21.20 20.94
CA ALA A 46 35.85 20.21 19.88
C ALA A 46 34.40 20.21 19.38
N PRO A 47 34.17 20.00 18.07
CA PRO A 47 32.81 19.97 17.53
C PRO A 47 32.04 18.79 18.16
N PRO A 48 30.77 18.97 18.55
CA PRO A 48 29.95 17.87 19.03
C PRO A 48 29.75 16.86 17.88
N PRO A 49 29.56 15.56 18.20
CA PRO A 49 29.29 14.56 17.17
C PRO A 49 28.01 14.95 16.41
N PRO A 50 27.92 14.68 15.10
CA PRO A 50 26.72 14.97 14.35
C PRO A 50 25.55 14.21 14.98
N SER A 51 24.60 14.97 15.53
CA SER A 51 23.30 14.44 15.92
C SER A 51 22.71 13.78 14.68
N ARG A 52 22.59 12.44 14.72
CA ARG A 52 21.77 11.71 13.76
C ARG A 52 20.34 12.23 13.94
N SER A 53 19.95 13.19 13.12
CA SER A 53 18.55 13.43 12.81
C SER A 53 18.05 12.15 12.16
N HIS A 54 17.48 11.25 12.96
CA HIS A 54 16.63 10.21 12.41
C HIS A 54 15.54 10.94 11.63
N ASP A 55 15.44 10.65 10.34
CA ASP A 55 14.46 11.21 9.42
C ASP A 55 13.03 10.93 9.92
N THR A 56 12.52 11.78 10.80
CA THR A 56 11.12 11.73 11.26
C THR A 56 10.13 12.01 10.12
N HIS A 57 10.63 12.47 8.96
CA HIS A 57 9.82 12.73 7.78
C HIS A 57 9.44 11.44 7.01
N ASP A 58 10.30 10.42 7.05
CA ASP A 58 10.15 9.15 6.31
C ASP A 58 9.12 8.22 6.97
N ASP A 59 9.19 8.07 8.30
CA ASP A 59 8.22 7.26 9.09
C ASP A 59 6.76 7.76 8.98
N ARG A 60 6.55 9.05 8.65
CA ARG A 60 5.20 9.67 8.59
C ARG A 60 4.49 9.40 7.27
N SER A 61 5.22 9.43 6.15
CA SER A 61 4.71 8.98 4.85
C SER A 61 4.31 7.51 4.91
N ASP A 62 5.12 6.69 5.58
CA ASP A 62 4.90 5.25 5.68
C ASP A 62 3.59 4.90 6.42
N VAL A 63 3.29 5.57 7.54
CA VAL A 63 2.04 5.29 8.28
C VAL A 63 0.80 5.67 7.46
N ARG A 64 0.80 6.84 6.80
CA ARG A 64 -0.34 7.27 5.98
C ARG A 64 -0.58 6.33 4.81
N LEU A 65 0.49 5.88 4.21
CA LEU A 65 0.46 4.95 3.10
C LEU A 65 -0.06 3.58 3.56
N VAL A 66 0.43 3.04 4.68
CA VAL A 66 -0.08 1.80 5.30
C VAL A 66 -1.58 1.93 5.61
N VAL A 67 -2.03 3.06 6.15
CA VAL A 67 -3.45 3.30 6.44
C VAL A 67 -4.26 3.28 5.15
N ALA A 68 -3.85 4.02 4.10
CA ALA A 68 -4.59 4.09 2.84
C ALA A 68 -4.74 2.70 2.17
N TYR A 69 -3.63 1.94 2.08
CA TYR A 69 -3.66 0.57 1.54
C TYR A 69 -4.54 -0.37 2.39
N SER A 70 -4.47 -0.26 3.72
CA SER A 70 -5.26 -1.11 4.62
C SER A 70 -6.75 -0.80 4.55
N THR A 71 -7.12 0.49 4.47
CA THR A 71 -8.50 0.94 4.30
C THR A 71 -9.09 0.41 2.99
N HIS A 72 -8.35 0.50 1.89
CA HIS A 72 -8.78 -0.08 0.61
C HIS A 72 -9.06 -1.59 0.75
N ILE A 73 -8.10 -2.35 1.30
CA ILE A 73 -8.26 -3.81 1.46
C ILE A 73 -9.47 -4.14 2.33
N LEU A 74 -9.70 -3.43 3.44
CA LEU A 74 -10.86 -3.68 4.30
C LEU A 74 -12.19 -3.48 3.57
N HIS A 75 -12.33 -2.41 2.80
CA HIS A 75 -13.53 -2.19 2.01
C HIS A 75 -13.73 -3.26 0.94
N VAL A 76 -12.66 -3.71 0.29
CA VAL A 76 -12.73 -4.84 -0.64
C VAL A 76 -13.17 -6.13 0.07
N MET A 77 -12.71 -6.38 1.30
CA MET A 77 -13.16 -7.53 2.09
C MET A 77 -14.66 -7.47 2.40
N HIS A 78 -15.19 -6.28 2.70
CA HIS A 78 -16.64 -6.09 2.85
C HIS A 78 -17.40 -6.38 1.56
N VAL A 79 -16.89 -5.92 0.41
CA VAL A 79 -17.47 -6.22 -0.91
C VAL A 79 -17.47 -7.74 -1.17
N LEU A 80 -16.37 -8.44 -0.88
CA LEU A 80 -16.26 -9.89 -1.06
C LEU A 80 -17.14 -10.68 -0.08
N LEU A 81 -17.39 -10.16 1.11
CA LEU A 81 -18.24 -10.81 2.11
C LEU A 81 -19.73 -10.70 1.75
N HIS A 82 -20.17 -9.52 1.32
CA HIS A 82 -21.59 -9.24 1.09
C HIS A 82 -22.00 -9.43 -0.38
N GLY A 83 -21.05 -9.35 -1.30
CA GLY A 83 -21.27 -9.35 -2.74
C GLY A 83 -21.21 -10.71 -3.38
N LYS A 84 -21.59 -10.74 -4.66
CA LYS A 84 -21.36 -11.90 -5.53
C LYS A 84 -19.90 -11.90 -6.00
N TRP A 85 -19.34 -13.09 -6.17
CA TRP A 85 -17.95 -13.28 -6.58
C TRP A 85 -17.79 -13.34 -8.11
N ASP A 86 -18.90 -13.53 -8.83
CA ASP A 86 -18.93 -13.62 -10.28
C ASP A 86 -19.53 -12.34 -10.89
N ALA A 87 -18.72 -11.63 -11.69
CA ALA A 87 -19.11 -10.35 -12.28
C ALA A 87 -20.25 -10.50 -13.31
N ILE A 88 -20.32 -11.63 -14.02
CA ILE A 88 -21.39 -11.89 -15.00
C ILE A 88 -22.72 -12.04 -14.26
N SER A 89 -22.78 -12.87 -13.22
CA SER A 89 -23.95 -13.01 -12.35
C SER A 89 -24.39 -11.70 -11.68
N MET A 90 -23.47 -10.76 -11.46
CA MET A 90 -23.79 -9.41 -10.97
C MET A 90 -24.44 -8.53 -12.04
N LEU A 91 -23.94 -8.59 -13.28
CA LEU A 91 -24.44 -7.81 -14.41
C LEU A 91 -25.81 -8.31 -14.87
N ASP A 92 -25.95 -9.63 -15.03
CA ASP A 92 -27.19 -10.28 -15.46
C ASP A 92 -28.31 -10.07 -14.43
N ASN A 93 -27.97 -10.09 -13.13
CA ASN A 93 -28.88 -9.80 -12.03
C ASN A 93 -30.22 -10.59 -12.11
N GLU A 94 -30.15 -11.87 -12.45
CA GLU A 94 -31.35 -12.72 -12.63
C GLU A 94 -32.19 -12.89 -11.35
N ASP A 95 -31.58 -12.69 -10.18
CA ASP A 95 -32.18 -12.85 -8.85
C ASP A 95 -32.55 -11.51 -8.18
N ASP A 96 -32.53 -10.40 -8.92
CA ASP A 96 -32.79 -9.05 -8.42
C ASP A 96 -31.91 -8.62 -7.22
N TRP A 97 -30.71 -9.19 -7.11
CA TRP A 97 -29.76 -8.91 -6.03
C TRP A 97 -29.48 -7.41 -5.83
N ILE A 98 -29.45 -6.61 -6.90
CA ILE A 98 -29.20 -5.15 -6.83
C ILE A 98 -30.25 -4.38 -6.01
N THR A 99 -31.41 -4.97 -5.75
CA THR A 99 -32.47 -4.34 -4.93
C THR A 99 -32.32 -4.65 -3.44
N THR A 100 -31.37 -5.52 -3.08
CA THR A 100 -31.21 -6.02 -1.71
C THR A 100 -30.36 -5.08 -0.85
N PRO A 101 -30.53 -5.10 0.49
CA PRO A 101 -29.65 -4.36 1.40
C PRO A 101 -28.17 -4.72 1.26
N ARG A 102 -27.86 -5.98 0.95
CA ARG A 102 -26.47 -6.45 0.73
C ARG A 102 -25.81 -5.74 -0.44
N PHE A 103 -26.57 -5.44 -1.49
CA PHE A 103 -26.04 -4.66 -2.61
C PHE A 103 -25.71 -3.23 -2.17
N ALA A 104 -26.58 -2.59 -1.39
CA ALA A 104 -26.32 -1.23 -0.88
C ALA A 104 -25.06 -1.17 0.00
N GLU A 105 -24.80 -2.20 0.81
CA GLU A 105 -23.55 -2.34 1.57
C GLU A 105 -22.34 -2.48 0.64
N CYS A 106 -22.40 -3.37 -0.36
CA CYS A 106 -21.32 -3.52 -1.34
C CYS A 106 -21.06 -2.23 -2.13
N ALA A 107 -22.12 -1.53 -2.53
CA ALA A 107 -22.06 -0.24 -3.22
C ALA A 107 -21.30 0.81 -2.40
N SER A 108 -21.70 0.99 -1.14
CA SER A 108 -21.05 1.96 -0.26
C SER A 108 -19.57 1.62 -0.06
N HIS A 109 -19.25 0.35 0.17
CA HIS A 109 -17.85 -0.07 0.34
C HIS A 109 -17.03 -0.01 -0.94
N ALA A 110 -17.61 -0.24 -2.12
CA ALA A 110 -16.89 -0.10 -3.39
C ALA A 110 -16.51 1.36 -3.67
N ILE A 111 -17.41 2.30 -3.36
CA ILE A 111 -17.11 3.74 -3.46
C ILE A 111 -16.00 4.10 -2.48
N ALA A 112 -16.12 3.73 -1.20
CA ALA A 112 -15.09 3.99 -0.20
C ALA A 112 -13.73 3.34 -0.55
N ALA A 113 -13.75 2.15 -1.15
CA ALA A 113 -12.54 1.50 -1.67
C ALA A 113 -11.88 2.33 -2.77
N SER A 114 -12.66 2.98 -3.65
CA SER A 114 -12.14 3.85 -4.71
C SER A 114 -11.57 5.16 -4.17
N GLU A 115 -12.18 5.72 -3.12
CA GLU A 115 -11.66 6.90 -2.42
C GLU A 115 -10.31 6.57 -1.75
N ALA A 116 -10.21 5.41 -1.09
CA ALA A 116 -8.95 4.94 -0.53
C ALA A 116 -7.87 4.74 -1.62
N VAL A 117 -8.25 4.29 -2.83
CA VAL A 117 -7.32 4.23 -3.98
C VAL A 117 -6.89 5.61 -4.45
N SER A 118 -7.78 6.59 -4.43
CA SER A 118 -7.42 7.99 -4.71
C SER A 118 -6.34 8.47 -3.74
N ASP A 119 -6.48 8.17 -2.45
CA ASP A 119 -5.49 8.52 -1.44
C ASP A 119 -4.18 7.75 -1.60
N ILE A 120 -4.24 6.45 -1.94
CA ILE A 120 -3.04 5.68 -2.31
C ILE A 120 -2.30 6.38 -3.45
N LEU A 121 -2.98 6.76 -4.53
CA LEU A 121 -2.33 7.40 -5.69
C LEU A 121 -1.80 8.81 -5.39
N LYS A 122 -2.33 9.50 -4.37
CA LYS A 122 -1.77 10.77 -3.89
C LYS A 122 -0.45 10.56 -3.14
N PHE A 123 -0.34 9.49 -2.36
CA PHE A 123 0.84 9.21 -1.53
C PHE A 123 1.89 8.34 -2.23
N ASP A 124 1.46 7.48 -3.17
CA ASP A 124 2.26 6.48 -3.89
C ASP A 124 1.83 6.41 -5.37
N PRO A 125 2.11 7.46 -6.17
CA PRO A 125 1.60 7.58 -7.54
C PRO A 125 2.13 6.50 -8.49
N GLU A 126 3.26 5.88 -8.17
CA GLU A 126 3.88 4.81 -8.94
C GLU A 126 3.60 3.41 -8.34
N LEU A 127 2.81 3.33 -7.26
CA LEU A 127 2.48 2.10 -6.54
C LEU A 127 3.72 1.30 -6.12
N THR A 128 4.77 2.00 -5.68
CA THR A 128 6.07 1.41 -5.34
C THR A 128 6.04 0.59 -4.05
N PHE A 129 5.19 0.96 -3.09
CA PHE A 129 5.00 0.21 -1.86
C PHE A 129 4.11 -1.03 -2.06
N MET A 130 3.26 -0.98 -3.08
CA MET A 130 2.16 -1.90 -3.38
C MET A 130 2.31 -3.32 -2.81
N PRO A 131 1.39 -3.74 -1.92
CA PRO A 131 1.34 -5.11 -1.44
C PRO A 131 1.20 -6.12 -2.59
N TYR A 132 1.80 -7.30 -2.44
CA TYR A 132 1.92 -8.29 -3.52
C TYR A 132 0.59 -8.68 -4.20
N LEU A 133 -0.52 -8.73 -3.44
CA LEU A 133 -1.85 -9.10 -3.97
C LEU A 133 -2.75 -7.90 -4.27
N PHE A 134 -2.21 -6.67 -4.19
CA PHE A 134 -2.99 -5.44 -4.33
C PHE A 134 -3.79 -5.42 -5.64
N GLY A 135 -3.18 -5.76 -6.78
CA GLY A 135 -3.89 -5.77 -8.07
C GLY A 135 -5.12 -6.69 -8.11
N ILE A 136 -5.12 -7.79 -7.34
CA ILE A 136 -6.28 -8.69 -7.23
C ILE A 136 -7.39 -8.02 -6.40
N TYR A 137 -7.04 -7.38 -5.29
CA TYR A 137 -8.02 -6.65 -4.48
C TYR A 137 -8.58 -5.43 -5.20
N LEU A 138 -7.73 -4.73 -5.96
CA LEU A 138 -8.14 -3.62 -6.82
C LEU A 138 -9.20 -4.10 -7.81
N LEU A 139 -8.96 -5.22 -8.50
CA LEU A 139 -9.93 -5.83 -9.41
C LEU A 139 -11.25 -6.19 -8.70
N HIS A 140 -11.19 -6.90 -7.57
CA HIS A 140 -12.40 -7.29 -6.82
C HIS A 140 -13.22 -6.09 -6.34
N GLY A 141 -12.57 -5.02 -5.87
CA GLY A 141 -13.25 -3.78 -5.49
C GLY A 141 -13.92 -3.05 -6.67
N SER A 142 -13.51 -3.36 -7.89
CA SER A 142 -13.97 -2.67 -9.11
C SER A 142 -15.28 -3.23 -9.67
N PHE A 143 -15.69 -4.45 -9.32
CA PHE A 143 -16.85 -5.10 -9.94
C PHE A 143 -18.16 -4.34 -9.73
N ILE A 144 -18.35 -3.74 -8.55
CA ILE A 144 -19.54 -2.94 -8.25
C ILE A 144 -19.53 -1.63 -9.05
N LEU A 145 -18.38 -1.00 -9.21
CA LEU A 145 -18.23 0.21 -10.01
C LEU A 145 -18.47 -0.07 -11.50
N LEU A 146 -18.01 -1.22 -12.00
CA LEU A 146 -18.32 -1.69 -13.35
C LEU A 146 -19.82 -1.87 -13.55
N LEU A 147 -20.52 -2.46 -12.58
CA LEU A 147 -21.98 -2.59 -12.62
C LEU A 147 -22.68 -1.22 -12.63
N PHE A 148 -22.18 -0.23 -11.87
CA PHE A 148 -22.73 1.12 -11.95
C PHE A 148 -22.51 1.75 -13.32
N ALA A 149 -21.30 1.66 -13.87
CA ALA A 149 -20.96 2.19 -15.19
C ALA A 149 -21.83 1.56 -16.30
N ASP A 150 -22.06 0.24 -16.24
CA ASP A 150 -22.91 -0.49 -17.18
C ASP A 150 -24.38 -0.01 -17.16
N ARG A 151 -24.84 0.48 -16.00
CA ARG A 151 -26.22 0.97 -15.80
C ARG A 151 -26.39 2.48 -16.03
N MET A 152 -25.31 3.23 -16.22
CA MET A 152 -25.38 4.68 -16.49
C MET A 152 -26.15 5.05 -17.77
N PRO A 153 -26.08 4.28 -18.88
CA PRO A 153 -26.87 4.59 -20.08
C PRO A 153 -28.38 4.62 -19.83
N GLN A 154 -28.89 3.87 -18.85
CA GLN A 154 -30.31 3.83 -18.51
C GLN A 154 -30.68 4.79 -17.38
N LEU A 155 -29.80 5.01 -16.41
CA LEU A 155 -30.06 5.82 -15.21
C LEU A 155 -29.61 7.29 -15.34
N GLY A 156 -28.80 7.61 -16.35
CA GLY A 156 -28.21 8.93 -16.57
C GLY A 156 -26.79 9.06 -16.00
N PRO A 157 -26.09 10.15 -16.36
CA PRO A 157 -24.71 10.39 -15.95
C PRO A 157 -24.58 10.60 -14.43
N ASN A 158 -23.48 10.13 -13.86
CA ASN A 158 -23.16 10.24 -12.44
C ASN A 158 -21.67 10.51 -12.28
N GLN A 159 -21.33 11.78 -12.03
CA GLN A 159 -19.95 12.24 -11.93
C GLN A 159 -19.15 11.53 -10.83
N SER A 160 -19.80 11.13 -9.73
CA SER A 160 -19.11 10.41 -8.65
C SER A 160 -18.67 9.02 -9.10
N VAL A 161 -19.50 8.32 -9.89
CA VAL A 161 -19.17 7.01 -10.44
C VAL A 161 -18.11 7.14 -11.53
N GLU A 162 -18.21 8.15 -12.39
CA GLU A 162 -17.19 8.46 -13.40
C GLU A 162 -15.82 8.68 -12.75
N GLN A 163 -15.74 9.53 -11.73
CA GLN A 163 -14.50 9.80 -11.01
C GLN A 163 -13.92 8.56 -10.32
N ALA A 164 -14.78 7.72 -9.73
CA ALA A 164 -14.37 6.46 -9.12
C ALA A 164 -13.79 5.50 -10.18
N CYS A 165 -14.46 5.37 -11.33
CA CYS A 165 -14.00 4.57 -12.46
C CYS A 165 -12.66 5.06 -13.01
N GLU A 166 -12.48 6.37 -13.21
CA GLU A 166 -11.21 6.94 -13.66
C GLU A 166 -10.06 6.66 -12.69
N THR A 167 -10.32 6.80 -11.38
CA THR A 167 -9.36 6.50 -10.32
C THR A 167 -8.91 5.04 -10.38
N ILE A 168 -9.86 4.13 -10.54
CA ILE A 168 -9.60 2.69 -10.64
C ILE A 168 -8.87 2.32 -11.93
N ILE A 169 -9.22 2.92 -13.07
CA ILE A 169 -8.52 2.72 -14.34
C ILE A 169 -7.05 3.11 -14.19
N ARG A 170 -6.79 4.32 -13.69
CA ARG A 170 -5.43 4.80 -13.44
C ARG A 170 -4.65 3.87 -12.51
N ALA A 171 -5.27 3.42 -11.41
CA ALA A 171 -4.63 2.50 -10.48
C ALA A 171 -4.28 1.17 -11.15
N HIS A 172 -5.13 0.62 -12.01
CA HIS A 172 -4.83 -0.62 -12.76
C HIS A 172 -3.68 -0.42 -13.75
N GLU A 173 -3.64 0.71 -14.46
CA GLU A 173 -2.57 1.06 -15.41
C GLU A 173 -1.20 1.14 -14.72
N VAL A 174 -1.14 1.74 -13.53
CA VAL A 174 0.09 1.77 -12.75
C VAL A 174 0.40 0.39 -12.15
N CYS A 175 -0.61 -0.30 -11.61
CA CYS A 175 -0.42 -1.60 -10.96
C CYS A 175 0.16 -2.65 -11.92
N VAL A 176 -0.28 -2.68 -13.19
CA VAL A 176 0.17 -3.68 -14.15
C VAL A 176 1.64 -3.50 -14.53
N VAL A 177 2.14 -2.27 -14.55
CA VAL A 177 3.56 -2.00 -14.87
C VAL A 177 4.46 -2.18 -13.64
N THR A 178 3.93 -1.95 -12.44
CA THR A 178 4.70 -2.05 -11.20
C THR A 178 4.76 -3.47 -10.63
N LEU A 179 3.77 -4.33 -10.92
CA LEU A 179 3.70 -5.67 -10.34
C LEU A 179 4.89 -6.55 -10.75
N SER A 180 5.83 -6.72 -9.82
CA SER A 180 6.97 -7.63 -10.01
C SER A 180 6.64 -9.04 -9.54
N THR A 181 6.62 -9.99 -10.49
CA THR A 181 6.57 -11.42 -10.18
C THR A 181 7.98 -12.03 -10.01
N GLU A 182 9.02 -11.21 -9.87
CA GLU A 182 10.41 -11.69 -9.88
C GLU A 182 10.69 -12.64 -8.72
N PHE A 183 10.15 -12.35 -7.53
CA PHE A 183 10.21 -13.23 -6.37
C PHE A 183 9.75 -14.65 -6.71
N GLN A 184 8.57 -14.81 -7.34
CA GLN A 184 8.06 -16.12 -7.73
C GLN A 184 9.00 -16.84 -8.72
N ARG A 185 9.52 -16.11 -9.71
CA ARG A 185 10.47 -16.68 -10.69
C ARG A 185 11.76 -17.13 -10.01
N ASN A 186 12.30 -16.32 -9.11
CA ASN A 186 13.53 -16.60 -8.37
C ASN A 186 13.35 -17.77 -7.40
N PHE A 187 12.25 -17.79 -6.64
CA PHE A 187 11.92 -18.91 -5.75
C PHE A 187 11.76 -20.22 -6.53
N ARG A 188 11.02 -20.21 -7.65
CA ARG A 188 10.90 -21.37 -8.56
C ARG A 188 12.26 -21.88 -9.03
N ARG A 189 13.17 -20.96 -9.44
CA ARG A 189 14.54 -21.32 -9.86
C ARG A 189 15.32 -21.96 -8.72
N VAL A 190 15.25 -21.41 -7.51
CA VAL A 190 15.91 -21.95 -6.30
C VAL A 190 15.40 -23.36 -5.98
N VAL A 191 14.09 -23.58 -5.97
CA VAL A 191 13.49 -24.90 -5.71
C VAL A 191 13.91 -25.90 -6.78
N ARG A 192 13.80 -25.53 -8.07
CA ARG A 192 14.16 -26.41 -9.19
C ARG A 192 15.65 -26.78 -9.16
N SER A 193 16.53 -25.81 -8.89
CA SER A 193 17.97 -26.06 -8.71
C SER A 193 18.23 -26.99 -7.52
N THR A 194 17.54 -26.80 -6.39
CA THR A 194 17.66 -27.68 -5.22
C THR A 194 17.31 -29.12 -5.57
N LEU A 195 16.18 -29.33 -6.25
CA LEU A 195 15.73 -30.65 -6.66
C LEU A 195 16.71 -31.34 -7.62
N TYR A 196 17.28 -30.62 -8.58
CA TYR A 196 18.29 -31.20 -9.46
C TYR A 196 19.59 -31.53 -8.73
N SER A 197 20.06 -30.69 -7.81
CA SER A 197 21.25 -30.99 -7.02
C SER A 197 21.06 -32.25 -6.16
N VAL A 198 19.89 -32.42 -5.53
CA VAL A 198 19.59 -33.63 -4.75
C VAL A 198 19.57 -34.88 -5.64
N ARG A 199 19.05 -34.77 -6.87
CA ARG A 199 18.90 -35.89 -7.80
C ARG A 199 20.17 -36.24 -8.58
N GLY A 200 21.15 -35.35 -8.66
CA GLY A 200 22.29 -35.50 -9.58
C GLY A 200 23.68 -35.14 -9.05
N SER A 201 23.85 -34.64 -7.81
CA SER A 201 25.15 -34.10 -7.37
C SER A 201 26.00 -35.07 -6.54
N SER A 202 27.29 -35.14 -6.94
CA SER A 202 28.43 -35.56 -6.11
C SER A 202 28.74 -34.52 -5.02
N PRO A 203 29.30 -34.90 -3.85
CA PRO A 203 29.46 -34.02 -2.67
C PRO A 203 30.17 -32.68 -2.90
N LYS A 204 31.07 -32.59 -3.90
CA LYS A 204 31.87 -31.39 -4.17
C LYS A 204 31.07 -30.18 -4.66
N GLY A 205 30.00 -30.37 -5.44
CA GLY A 205 29.17 -29.26 -5.96
C GLY A 205 28.05 -28.82 -5.02
N TRP A 206 27.74 -29.63 -3.99
CA TRP A 206 26.60 -29.41 -3.11
C TRP A 206 26.71 -28.11 -2.29
N GLU A 207 27.90 -27.83 -1.74
CA GLU A 207 28.10 -26.64 -0.90
C GLU A 207 28.08 -25.34 -1.71
N GLU A 208 28.59 -25.34 -2.95
CA GLU A 208 28.49 -24.18 -3.85
C GLU A 208 27.03 -23.88 -4.22
N HIS A 209 26.26 -24.91 -4.59
CA HIS A 209 24.83 -24.77 -4.85
C HIS A 209 24.07 -24.29 -3.61
N LYS A 210 24.40 -24.82 -2.43
CA LYS A 210 23.80 -24.40 -1.16
C LYS A 210 24.09 -22.94 -0.84
N LEU A 211 25.32 -22.47 -1.07
CA LEU A 211 25.69 -21.07 -0.86
C LEU A 211 24.96 -20.15 -1.84
N ALA A 212 24.87 -20.51 -3.13
CA ALA A 212 24.13 -19.76 -4.13
C ALA A 212 22.63 -19.62 -3.77
N ARG A 213 22.00 -20.70 -3.31
CA ARG A 213 20.61 -20.68 -2.81
C ARG A 213 20.44 -19.72 -1.64
N ARG A 214 21.36 -19.74 -0.66
CA ARG A 214 21.30 -18.85 0.51
C ARG A 214 21.45 -17.37 0.12
N ARG A 215 22.26 -17.04 -0.88
CA ARG A 215 22.39 -15.66 -1.39
C ARG A 215 21.10 -15.16 -2.04
N VAL A 216 20.44 -15.97 -2.86
CA VAL A 216 19.15 -15.59 -3.47
C VAL A 216 18.08 -15.42 -2.40
N LEU A 217 17.99 -16.36 -1.44
CA LEU A 217 17.01 -16.31 -0.37
C LEU A 217 17.28 -15.20 0.65
N SER A 218 18.52 -14.72 0.79
CA SER A 218 18.83 -13.63 1.73
C SER A 218 18.20 -12.29 1.34
N LEU A 219 17.80 -12.13 0.08
CA LEU A 219 17.05 -10.96 -0.39
C LEU A 219 15.65 -10.89 0.23
N TYR A 220 15.08 -12.02 0.66
CA TYR A 220 13.68 -12.14 1.08
C TYR A 220 13.53 -12.52 2.57
N ARG A 221 14.43 -12.02 3.42
CA ARG A 221 14.44 -12.41 4.85
C ARG A 221 13.31 -11.72 5.62
N TRP A 222 12.58 -12.51 6.40
CA TRP A 222 11.55 -12.06 7.34
C TRP A 222 12.12 -12.03 8.76
N THR A 223 13.15 -11.19 8.96
CA THR A 223 13.80 -11.01 10.27
C THR A 223 13.92 -9.52 10.55
N LYS A 224 14.03 -9.12 11.82
CA LYS A 224 14.21 -7.71 12.19
C LYS A 224 15.32 -7.04 11.35
N GLY A 225 15.00 -5.91 10.72
CA GLY A 225 15.92 -5.15 9.86
C GLY A 225 16.05 -5.64 8.41
N ALA A 226 15.31 -6.67 8.01
CA ALA A 226 15.19 -7.11 6.62
C ALA A 226 13.83 -6.75 6.04
N LYS A 227 13.77 -6.49 4.73
CA LYS A 227 12.59 -5.95 4.03
C LYS A 227 11.54 -7.00 3.63
N GLY A 228 11.79 -8.29 3.87
CA GLY A 228 10.87 -9.36 3.44
C GLY A 228 10.66 -9.33 1.92
N LEU A 229 9.40 -9.16 1.49
CA LEU A 229 9.04 -8.98 0.08
C LEU A 229 8.85 -7.50 -0.32
N GLY A 230 8.99 -6.56 0.62
CA GLY A 230 9.00 -5.13 0.31
C GLY A 230 10.27 -4.82 -0.47
N ILE A 231 10.11 -4.24 -1.65
CA ILE A 231 11.19 -3.90 -2.59
C ILE A 231 11.97 -2.70 -2.02
#